data_AF-A0A1V4UN12-F1
#
_entry.id   AF-A0A1V4UN12-F1
#
_cell.length_a   1.000
_cell.length_b   1.000
_cell.length_c   1.000
_cell.angle_alpha   90.00
_cell.angle_beta   90.00
_cell.angle_gamma   90.00
#
_symmetry.space_group_name_H-M   'P 1'
#
loop_
_entity.id
_entity.type
_entity.pdbx_description
1 polymer ?
#
loop_
_entity_poly.entity_id
_entity_poly.type
_entity_poly.pdbx_seq_one_letter_code
_entity_poly.pdbx_strand_id
1 'polypeptide(L)' 'MGPRILKIGEKVSGRYRDMEMGRSKKSFLVRLDNEEFLLPKDVGKSLMESRRKGYDVFTIQRRLDVYEIRPVVK' A
#
# COMPACT_ATOMS: atom_id res chain seq x y z
N MET A 1 11.48 -5.77 11.49
CA MET A 1 10.55 -6.81 11.00
C MET A 1 10.58 -6.78 9.48
N GLY A 2 10.62 -7.92 8.80
CA GLY A 2 10.58 -7.94 7.33
C GLY A 2 9.21 -7.52 6.78
N PRO A 3 9.12 -7.19 5.49
CA PRO A 3 7.88 -6.72 4.91
C PRO A 3 6.85 -7.85 4.83
N ARG A 4 5.65 -7.60 5.34
CA ARG A 4 4.58 -8.60 5.41
C ARG A 4 3.61 -8.47 4.23
N ILE A 5 2.86 -9.52 3.91
CA ILE A 5 1.74 -9.42 2.96
C ILE A 5 0.47 -9.27 3.78
N LEU A 6 -0.42 -8.33 3.43
CA LEU A 6 -1.71 -8.19 4.11
C LEU A 6 -2.49 -9.50 3.98
N LYS A 7 -3.07 -9.97 5.09
CA LYS A 7 -3.95 -11.15 5.07
C LYS A 7 -5.33 -10.78 4.53
N ILE A 8 -6.08 -11.75 4.04
CA ILE A 8 -7.47 -11.53 3.62
C ILE A 8 -8.28 -11.03 4.82
N GLY A 9 -9.06 -9.96 4.62
CA GLY A 9 -9.82 -9.28 5.66
C GLY A 9 -9.01 -8.24 6.44
N GLU A 10 -7.69 -8.22 6.29
CA GLU A 10 -6.82 -7.29 6.99
C GLU A 10 -6.89 -5.88 6.39
N LYS A 11 -6.90 -4.89 7.27
CA LYS A 11 -6.92 -3.47 6.93
C LYS A 11 -5.78 -2.78 7.65
N VAL A 12 -4.98 -2.04 6.89
CA VAL A 12 -3.97 -1.12 7.41
C VAL A 12 -4.35 0.29 7.02
N SER A 13 -4.19 1.23 7.94
CA SER A 13 -4.42 2.65 7.68
C SER A 13 -3.22 3.41 8.21
N GLY A 14 -2.70 4.33 7.41
CA GLY A 14 -1.58 5.14 7.86
C GLY A 14 -1.12 6.18 6.85
N ARG A 15 -0.21 7.04 7.29
CA ARG A 15 0.41 8.04 6.42
C ARG A 15 1.42 7.38 5.51
N TYR A 16 1.33 7.66 4.20
CA TYR A 16 2.33 7.26 3.23
C TYR A 16 3.68 7.86 3.60
N ARG A 17 4.69 6.99 3.74
CA ARG A 17 6.08 7.41 3.99
C ARG A 17 6.90 7.24 2.73
N ASP A 18 6.91 6.04 2.19
CA ASP A 18 7.77 5.69 1.06
C ASP A 18 7.28 4.41 0.35
N MET A 19 7.81 4.18 -0.85
CA MET A 19 7.55 2.98 -1.61
C MET A 19 8.74 2.62 -2.51
N GLU A 20 9.13 1.35 -2.48
CA GLU A 20 10.25 0.81 -3.27
C GLU A 20 9.81 -0.34 -4.17
N MET A 21 10.36 -0.43 -5.38
CA MET A 21 10.13 -1.57 -6.25
C MET A 21 10.83 -2.80 -5.68
N GLY A 22 10.08 -3.87 -5.41
CA GLY A 22 10.65 -5.12 -4.93
C GLY A 22 11.60 -5.75 -5.97
N ARG A 23 12.57 -6.54 -5.51
CA ARG A 23 13.60 -7.18 -6.36
C ARG A 23 13.04 -7.97 -7.53
N SER A 24 11.90 -8.63 -7.35
CA SER A 24 11.22 -9.42 -8.39
C SER A 24 10.51 -8.58 -9.46
N LYS A 25 10.43 -7.25 -9.28
CA LYS A 25 9.66 -6.31 -10.11
C LYS A 25 8.16 -6.67 -10.24
N LYS A 26 7.64 -7.56 -9.39
CA LYS A 26 6.22 -7.98 -9.36
C LYS A 26 5.42 -7.29 -8.25
N SER A 27 6.10 -6.70 -7.27
CA SER A 27 5.50 -6.08 -6.10
C SER A 27 6.23 -4.80 -5.72
N PHE A 28 5.54 -3.95 -4.98
CA PHE A 28 6.11 -2.80 -4.29
C PHE A 28 6.17 -3.07 -2.79
N LEU A 29 7.27 -2.68 -2.18
CA LEU A 29 7.38 -2.52 -0.74
C LEU A 29 6.80 -1.16 -0.38
N VAL A 30 5.70 -1.14 0.38
CA VAL A 30 5.00 0.08 0.78
C VAL A 30 5.21 0.30 2.28
N ARG A 31 5.49 1.55 2.66
CA ARG A 31 5.61 1.98 4.04
C ARG A 31 4.47 2.94 4.40
N LEU A 32 3.57 2.51 5.29
CA LEU A 32 2.56 3.36 5.90
C LEU A 32 2.85 3.49 7.40
N ASP A 33 3.08 4.71 7.88
CA ASP A 33 3.56 4.99 9.23
C ASP A 33 4.77 4.13 9.63
N ASN A 34 4.57 3.16 10.53
CA ASN A 34 5.59 2.23 11.02
C ASN A 34 5.38 0.80 10.47
N GLU A 35 4.45 0.61 9.53
CA GLU A 35 4.17 -0.67 8.91
C GLU A 35 4.75 -0.77 7.50
N GLU A 36 5.39 -1.90 7.22
CA GLU A 36 5.96 -2.23 5.91
C GLU A 36 5.28 -3.48 5.35
N PHE A 37 4.77 -3.38 4.13
CA PHE A 37 4.10 -4.51 3.48
C PHE A 37 4.29 -4.53 1.97
N LEU A 38 4.15 -5.71 1.39
CA LEU A 38 4.25 -5.94 -0.05
C LEU A 38 2.88 -5.82 -0.69
N LEU A 39 2.77 -4.94 -1.69
CA LEU A 39 1.60 -4.83 -2.57
C LEU A 39 1.92 -5.31 -3.97
N PRO A 40 0.95 -5.91 -4.68
CA PRO A 40 1.06 -6.15 -6.12
C PRO A 40 1.39 -4.87 -6.90
N LYS A 41 2.08 -5.02 -8.03
CA LYS A 41 2.55 -3.89 -8.85
C LYS A 41 1.43 -2.95 -9.28
N ASP A 42 0.29 -3.49 -9.69
CA ASP A 42 -0.91 -2.76 -10.08
C ASP A 42 -1.46 -1.91 -8.91
N VAL A 43 -1.61 -2.51 -7.74
CA VAL A 43 -2.05 -1.83 -6.50
C VAL A 43 -1.08 -0.71 -6.10
N GLY A 44 0.22 -0.99 -6.09
CA GLY A 44 1.24 0.01 -5.76
C GLY A 44 1.27 1.19 -6.75
N LYS A 45 1.00 0.95 -8.03
CA LYS A 45 0.82 2.04 -9.02
C LYS A 45 -0.37 2.94 -8.67
N SER A 46 -1.53 2.36 -8.35
CA SER A 46 -2.70 3.16 -7.94
C SER A 46 -2.45 3.97 -6.67
N LEU A 47 -1.66 3.43 -5.73
CA LEU A 47 -1.21 4.15 -4.54
C LEU A 47 -0.32 5.35 -4.92
N MET A 48 0.68 5.15 -5.78
CA MET A 48 1.54 6.24 -6.26
C MET A 48 0.76 7.33 -6.98
N GLU A 49 -0.17 6.96 -7.85
CA GLU A 49 -1.00 7.93 -8.58
C GLU A 49 -1.84 8.76 -7.61
N SER A 50 -2.40 8.12 -6.58
CA SER A 50 -3.12 8.82 -5.52
C SER A 50 -2.20 9.73 -4.71
N ARG A 51 -0.97 9.29 -4.40
CA ARG A 51 0.03 10.14 -3.74
C ARG A 51 0.38 11.37 -4.57
N ARG A 52 0.56 11.21 -5.88
CA ARG A 52 0.79 12.31 -6.84
C ARG A 52 -0.37 13.31 -6.90
N LYS A 53 -1.59 12.88 -6.60
CA LYS A 53 -2.78 13.75 -6.48
C LYS A 53 -2.81 14.55 -5.17
N GLY A 54 -1.84 14.33 -4.27
CA GLY A 54 -1.71 15.05 -3.00
C GLY A 54 -2.36 14.36 -1.81
N TYR A 55 -2.70 13.08 -1.91
CA TYR A 55 -3.16 12.31 -0.75
C TYR A 55 -1.95 11.80 0.05
N ASP A 56 -2.00 11.96 1.37
CA ASP A 56 -0.94 11.55 2.28
C ASP A 56 -1.34 10.38 3.18
N VAL A 57 -2.63 10.19 3.46
CA VAL A 57 -3.12 9.11 4.32
C VAL A 57 -3.91 8.11 3.50
N PHE A 58 -3.61 6.83 3.70
CA PHE A 58 -4.22 5.74 2.95
C PHE A 58 -4.74 4.67 3.89
N THR A 59 -5.89 4.11 3.52
CA THR A 59 -6.38 2.85 4.04
C THR A 59 -6.24 1.81 2.95
N ILE A 60 -5.53 0.72 3.24
CA ILE A 60 -5.36 -0.41 2.33
C ILE A 60 -5.99 -1.64 3.00
N GLN A 61 -6.97 -2.22 2.32
CA GLN A 61 -7.64 -3.43 2.79
C GLN A 61 -7.47 -4.52 1.75
N ARG A 62 -7.04 -5.72 2.17
CA ARG A 62 -7.09 -6.89 1.30
C ARG A 62 -8.44 -7.58 1.46
N ARG A 63 -9.29 -7.50 0.44
CA ARG A 63 -10.52 -8.29 0.31
C ARG A 63 -10.20 -9.56 -0.47
N LEU A 64 -10.93 -10.65 -0.25
CA LEU A 64 -10.84 -11.96 -0.91
C LEU A 64 -9.61 -12.14 -1.84
N ASP A 65 -9.67 -11.60 -3.07
CA ASP A 65 -8.57 -11.62 -4.04
C ASP A 65 -8.07 -10.22 -4.49
N VAL A 66 -8.61 -9.13 -3.94
CA VAL A 66 -8.36 -7.75 -4.41
C VAL A 66 -7.90 -6.83 -3.29
N TYR A 67 -7.04 -5.87 -3.61
CA TYR A 67 -6.68 -4.79 -2.69
C TYR A 67 -7.54 -3.56 -2.97
N GLU A 68 -8.12 -3.00 -1.93
CA GLU A 68 -8.84 -1.73 -1.98
C GLU A 68 -7.98 -0.64 -1.33
N ILE A 69 -7.65 0.41 -2.08
CA ILE A 69 -6.94 1.60 -1.58
C ILE A 69 -7.95 2.73 -1.48
N ARG A 70 -8.13 3.26 -0.26
CA ARG A 70 -8.95 4.45 -0.01
C ARG A 70 -8.05 5.58 0.50
N PRO A 71 -7.89 6.68 -0.24
CA PRO A 71 -7.28 7.87 0.33
C PRO A 71 -8.18 8.43 1.44
N VAL A 72 -7.59 8.86 2.55
CA VAL A 72 -8.30 9.43 3.69
C VAL A 72 -8.00 10.92 3.74
N VAL A 73 -8.77 11.69 2.96
CA VAL A 73 -8.81 13.17 2.92
C VAL A 73 -7.49 13.84 2.46
N LYS A 74 -7.60 15.02 1.86
CA LYS A 74 -6.48 15.88 1.41
C LYS A 74 -6.13 16.90 2.49
#